data_AF-T1IVX5-F1
#
_entry.id   AF-T1IVX5-F1
#
_cell.length_a   1.000
_cell.length_b   1.000
_cell.length_c   1.000
_cell.angle_alpha   90.00
_cell.angle_beta   90.00
_cell.angle_gamma   90.00
#
_symmetry.space_group_name_H-M   'P 1'
#
loop_
_entity.id
_entity.type
_entity.pdbx_description
1 polymer ?
#
loop_
_entity_poly.entity_id
_entity_poly.type
_entity_poly.pdbx_seq_one_letter_code
_entity_poly.pdbx_strand_id
1 'polypeptide(L)'
;MSQVQAMKKQVCQLRQEANVDRITVSEACEDLIKYCSENQKNDILVTGITPSENPYKENKSYCVVHSLNRIHLDWPHHDRYLMMIVFGDLMMNLIKHHEQELYFSNKKLIEAKERSAEDALLMTVTAAAALRFV
;
A
#
# COMPACT_ATOMS: atom_id res chain seq x y z
N MET A 1 -22.12 19.64 -2.84
CA MET A 1 -21.74 20.02 -1.46
C MET A 1 -20.91 21.29 -1.53
N SER A 2 -21.14 22.26 -0.64
CA SER A 2 -20.33 23.49 -0.63
C SER A 2 -18.94 23.23 -0.05
N GLN A 3 -17.94 23.99 -0.48
CA GLN A 3 -16.54 23.86 -0.01
C GLN A 3 -16.43 23.92 1.52
N VAL A 4 -17.26 24.75 2.16
CA VAL A 4 -17.34 24.86 3.62
C VAL A 4 -17.88 23.59 4.28
N GLN A 5 -18.86 22.90 3.66
CA GLN A 5 -19.37 21.63 4.17
C GLN A 5 -18.32 20.51 4.06
N ALA A 6 -17.56 20.48 2.97
CA ALA A 6 -16.47 19.53 2.78
C ALA A 6 -15.37 19.70 3.85
N MET A 7 -14.95 20.95 4.11
CA MET A 7 -13.97 21.25 5.16
C MET A 7 -14.47 20.86 6.55
N LYS A 8 -15.74 21.11 6.88
CA LYS A 8 -16.33 20.68 8.16
C LYS A 8 -16.29 19.16 8.31
N LYS A 9 -16.62 18.41 7.26
CA LYS A 9 -16.55 16.94 7.26
C LYS A 9 -15.11 16.46 7.48
N GLN A 10 -14.14 17.08 6.81
CA GLN A 10 -12.73 16.75 6.96
C GLN A 10 -12.20 17.02 8.37
N VAL A 11 -12.59 18.15 8.99
CA VAL A 11 -12.22 18.45 10.38
C VAL A 11 -12.83 17.42 11.34
N CYS A 12 -14.08 17.01 11.14
CA CYS A 12 -14.68 15.94 11.94
C CYS A 12 -13.90 14.62 11.82
N GLN A 13 -13.51 14.24 10.60
CA GLN A 13 -12.69 13.04 10.36
C GLN A 13 -11.35 13.12 11.09
N LEU A 14 -10.62 14.23 10.94
CA LEU A 14 -9.31 14.41 11.56
C LEU A 14 -9.39 14.39 13.09
N ARG A 15 -10.46 14.94 13.68
CA ARG A 15 -10.68 14.86 15.14
C ARG A 15 -10.89 13.43 15.60
N GLN A 16 -11.60 12.62 14.82
CA GLN A 16 -11.80 11.22 15.13
C GLN A 16 -10.49 10.43 15.02
N GLU A 17 -9.71 10.64 13.96
CA GLU A 17 -8.41 9.97 13.75
C GLU A 17 -7.36 10.39 14.79
N ALA A 18 -7.41 11.65 15.25
CA ALA A 18 -6.53 12.14 16.31
C ALA A 18 -6.87 11.53 17.68
N ASN A 19 -8.13 11.10 17.89
CA ASN A 19 -8.60 10.50 19.13
C ASN A 19 -8.45 8.97 19.17
N VAL A 20 -7.63 8.40 18.27
CA VAL A 20 -7.30 6.98 18.29
C VAL A 20 -6.13 6.75 19.24
N ASP A 21 -6.34 5.89 20.23
CA ASP A 21 -5.29 5.46 21.15
C ASP A 21 -4.21 4.67 20.40
N ARG A 22 -2.95 5.04 20.62
CA ARG A 22 -1.79 4.44 19.95
C ARG A 22 -0.95 3.68 20.96
N ILE A 23 -0.56 2.46 20.57
CA ILE A 23 0.48 1.69 21.26
C ILE A 23 1.86 2.02 20.71
N THR A 24 2.91 1.66 21.45
CA THR A 24 4.28 1.87 20.95
C THR A 24 4.58 0.94 19.78
N VAL A 25 5.41 1.39 18.83
CA VAL A 25 5.79 0.56 17.68
C VAL A 25 6.54 -0.70 18.14
N SER A 26 7.35 -0.59 19.20
CA SER A 26 8.03 -1.74 19.80
C SER A 26 7.05 -2.81 20.29
N GLU A 27 6.01 -2.41 21.03
CA GLU A 27 4.99 -3.32 21.56
C GLU A 27 4.18 -3.98 20.42
N ALA A 28 3.78 -3.20 19.41
CA ALA A 28 3.11 -3.74 18.23
C ALA A 28 4.00 -4.75 17.48
N CYS A 29 5.31 -4.50 17.39
CA CYS A 29 6.25 -5.43 16.77
C CYS A 29 6.39 -6.73 17.56
N GLU A 30 6.45 -6.65 18.89
CA GLU A 30 6.51 -7.84 19.75
C GLU A 30 5.26 -8.73 19.58
N ASP A 31 4.07 -8.12 19.55
CA ASP A 31 2.81 -8.82 19.32
C ASP A 31 2.78 -9.51 17.95
N LEU A 32 3.23 -8.82 16.90
CA LEU A 32 3.31 -9.39 15.55
C LEU A 32 4.29 -10.57 15.49
N ILE A 33 5.47 -10.43 16.10
CA ILE A 33 6.47 -11.51 16.14
C ILE A 33 5.92 -12.72 16.88
N LYS A 34 5.25 -12.49 18.02
CA LYS A 34 4.62 -13.55 18.81
C LYS A 34 3.55 -14.27 17.98
N TYR A 35 2.64 -13.53 17.36
CA TYR A 35 1.59 -14.10 16.51
C TYR A 35 2.17 -14.92 15.35
N CYS A 36 3.18 -14.40 14.66
CA CYS A 36 3.84 -15.11 13.57
C CYS A 36 4.51 -16.39 14.08
N SER A 37 5.21 -16.35 15.21
CA SER A 37 5.92 -17.51 15.76
C SER A 37 4.98 -18.63 16.19
N GLU A 38 3.82 -18.27 16.76
CA GLU A 38 2.79 -19.23 17.16
C GLU A 38 2.15 -19.92 15.95
N ASN A 39 1.91 -19.17 14.86
CA ASN A 39 1.22 -19.68 13.67
C ASN A 39 2.15 -20.22 12.58
N GLN A 40 3.46 -20.00 12.69
CA GLN A 40 4.45 -20.43 11.70
C GLN A 40 4.37 -21.92 11.38
N LYS A 41 4.11 -22.77 12.39
CA LYS A 41 4.03 -24.23 12.22
C LYS A 41 2.81 -24.68 11.43
N ASN A 42 1.75 -23.88 11.42
CA ASN A 42 0.52 -24.15 10.69
C ASN A 42 0.55 -23.57 9.27
N ASP A 43 1.49 -22.65 9.01
CA ASP A 43 1.69 -22.09 7.68
C ASP A 43 2.46 -23.08 6.80
N ILE A 44 1.72 -23.73 5.89
CA ILE A 44 2.22 -24.67 4.89
C ILE A 44 3.25 -24.06 3.94
N LEU A 45 3.25 -22.73 3.74
CA LEU A 45 4.23 -22.05 2.89
C LEU A 45 5.57 -21.88 3.59
N VAL A 46 5.56 -21.80 4.92
CA VAL A 46 6.77 -21.60 5.73
C VAL A 46 7.37 -22.92 6.20
N THR A 47 6.54 -23.88 6.61
CA THR A 47 7.01 -25.22 7.03
C THR A 47 7.35 -26.12 5.85
N GLY A 48 6.75 -25.87 4.69
CA GLY A 48 6.86 -26.72 3.52
C GLY A 48 5.99 -27.97 3.65
N ILE A 49 5.39 -28.37 2.54
CA ILE A 49 4.55 -29.57 2.46
C ILE A 49 5.26 -30.66 1.67
N THR A 50 5.01 -31.91 2.04
CA THR A 50 5.48 -33.01 1.21
C THR A 50 4.78 -32.94 -0.15
N PRO A 51 5.44 -33.31 -1.26
CA PRO A 51 4.84 -33.23 -2.59
C PRO A 51 3.52 -34.01 -2.73
N SER A 52 3.23 -34.96 -1.85
CA SER A 52 2.00 -35.76 -1.86
C SER A 52 0.80 -35.05 -1.24
N GLU A 53 1.03 -34.08 -0.35
CA GLU A 53 0.00 -33.28 0.32
C GLU A 53 -0.31 -31.97 -0.42
N ASN A 54 0.47 -31.66 -1.45
CA ASN A 54 0.27 -30.47 -2.28
C ASN A 54 -0.95 -30.63 -3.21
N PRO A 55 -2.05 -29.88 -2.98
CA PRO A 55 -3.24 -29.95 -3.82
C PRO A 55 -3.03 -29.42 -5.25
N TYR A 56 -1.93 -28.72 -5.51
CA TYR A 56 -1.57 -28.21 -6.84
C TYR A 56 -0.65 -29.14 -7.64
N LYS A 57 -0.30 -30.32 -7.11
CA LYS A 57 0.52 -31.30 -7.85
C LYS A 57 -0.35 -32.05 -8.87
N GLU A 58 0.11 -32.08 -10.12
CA GLU A 58 -0.59 -32.56 -11.32
C GLU A 58 -0.91 -34.07 -11.38
N ASN A 59 -0.97 -34.81 -10.27
CA ASN A 59 -1.10 -36.27 -10.35
C ASN A 59 -2.21 -36.92 -9.53
N LYS A 60 -3.15 -36.17 -8.93
CA LYS A 60 -4.34 -36.77 -8.30
C LYS A 60 -5.56 -35.86 -8.41
N SER A 61 -6.56 -36.35 -9.15
CA SER A 61 -7.87 -35.76 -9.47
C SER A 61 -8.81 -35.60 -8.26
N TYR A 62 -8.36 -35.03 -7.15
CA TYR A 62 -9.22 -34.87 -5.97
C TYR A 62 -8.93 -33.51 -5.35
N CYS A 63 -9.99 -32.71 -5.15
CA CYS A 63 -10.02 -31.44 -4.41
C CYS A 63 -9.89 -30.13 -5.23
N VAL A 64 -10.64 -29.99 -6.33
CA VAL A 64 -11.06 -28.65 -6.82
C VAL A 64 -12.53 -28.33 -6.48
N VAL A 65 -13.34 -29.31 -6.05
CA VAL A 65 -14.81 -29.13 -5.99
C VAL A 65 -15.39 -28.83 -4.60
N HIS A 66 -14.69 -29.06 -3.48
CA HIS A 66 -15.31 -28.89 -2.16
C HIS A 66 -15.03 -27.57 -1.43
N SER A 67 -13.93 -26.87 -1.70
CA SER A 67 -13.62 -25.61 -1.01
C SER A 67 -14.07 -24.34 -1.74
N LEU A 68 -14.53 -24.46 -2.99
CA LEU A 68 -15.07 -23.34 -3.78
C LEU A 68 -16.60 -23.26 -3.81
N ASN A 69 -17.31 -24.13 -3.07
CA ASN A 69 -18.77 -24.09 -2.97
C ASN A 69 -19.30 -23.18 -1.84
N ARG A 70 -18.46 -22.31 -1.25
CA ARG A 70 -18.92 -21.28 -0.30
C ARG A 70 -18.65 -19.83 -0.74
N ILE A 71 -17.98 -19.61 -1.88
CA ILE A 71 -17.77 -18.26 -2.46
C ILE A 71 -18.22 -18.21 -3.93
N HIS A 72 -19.05 -19.16 -4.39
CA HIS A 72 -19.86 -18.93 -5.58
C HIS A 72 -21.07 -18.11 -5.15
N LEU A 73 -20.91 -16.78 -5.15
CA LEU A 73 -22.04 -15.92 -5.49
C LEU A 73 -22.55 -16.44 -6.83
N ASP A 74 -23.76 -16.99 -6.84
CA ASP A 74 -24.53 -17.27 -8.05
C ASP A 74 -24.57 -16.00 -8.90
N TRP A 75 -23.63 -15.86 -9.84
CA TRP A 75 -23.71 -14.83 -10.85
C TRP A 75 -23.90 -15.50 -12.22
N PRO A 76 -25.02 -15.23 -12.90
CA PRO A 76 -25.39 -15.94 -14.13
C PRO A 76 -24.32 -15.77 -15.20
N HIS A 77 -24.10 -16.85 -15.95
CA HIS A 77 -23.00 -17.07 -16.89
C HIS A 77 -22.81 -16.00 -17.98
N HIS A 78 -23.76 -15.07 -18.16
CA HIS A 78 -23.72 -14.08 -19.22
C HIS A 78 -23.00 -12.77 -18.85
N ASP A 79 -22.74 -12.52 -17.56
CA ASP A 79 -22.13 -11.25 -17.07
C ASP A 79 -20.65 -11.36 -16.66
N ARG A 80 -20.05 -12.56 -16.72
CA ARG A 80 -18.65 -12.76 -16.31
C ARG A 80 -17.65 -11.99 -17.16
N TYR A 81 -17.90 -11.86 -18.46
CA TYR A 81 -17.03 -11.10 -19.35
C TYR A 81 -17.15 -9.59 -19.12
N LEU A 82 -18.36 -9.10 -18.82
CA LEU A 82 -18.59 -7.69 -18.55
C LEU A 82 -17.94 -7.27 -17.23
N MET A 83 -18.03 -8.11 -16.20
CA MET A 83 -17.31 -7.89 -14.93
C MET A 83 -15.80 -7.89 -15.14
N MET A 84 -15.24 -8.79 -15.96
CA MET A 84 -13.79 -8.81 -16.21
C MET A 84 -13.30 -7.56 -16.96
N ILE A 85 -14.10 -7.04 -17.89
CA ILE A 85 -13.80 -5.77 -18.60
C ILE A 85 -13.90 -4.57 -17.64
N VAL A 86 -14.99 -4.48 -16.87
CA VAL A 86 -15.21 -3.36 -15.95
C VAL A 86 -14.19 -3.36 -14.80
N PHE A 87 -13.83 -4.53 -14.26
CA PHE A 87 -12.78 -4.64 -13.24
C PHE A 87 -11.39 -4.35 -13.84
N GLY A 88 -11.14 -4.78 -15.07
CA GLY A 88 -9.91 -4.49 -15.80
C GLY A 88 -9.72 -2.98 -16.00
N ASP A 89 -10.75 -2.29 -16.48
CA ASP A 89 -10.73 -0.83 -16.69
C ASP A 89 -10.59 -0.08 -15.37
N LEU A 90 -11.26 -0.52 -14.31
CA LEU A 90 -11.14 0.08 -12.98
C LEU A 90 -9.73 -0.09 -12.40
N MET A 91 -9.16 -1.29 -12.51
CA MET A 91 -7.80 -1.59 -12.04
C MET A 91 -6.75 -0.80 -12.82
N MET A 92 -6.86 -0.74 -14.15
CA MET A 92 -5.93 0.03 -14.98
C MET A 92 -6.01 1.53 -14.71
N ASN A 93 -7.20 2.07 -14.43
CA ASN A 93 -7.36 3.47 -14.03
C ASN A 93 -6.81 3.74 -12.62
N LEU A 94 -6.99 2.80 -11.68
CA LEU A 94 -6.43 2.91 -10.33
C LEU A 94 -4.89 2.91 -10.35
N ILE A 95 -4.29 2.03 -11.17
CA ILE A 95 -2.83 1.95 -11.35
C ILE A 95 -2.30 3.25 -11.96
N LYS A 96 -2.96 3.78 -13.01
CA LYS A 96 -2.55 5.04 -13.64
C LYS A 96 -2.63 6.23 -12.68
N HIS A 97 -3.67 6.29 -11.83
CA HIS A 97 -3.80 7.36 -10.85
C HIS A 97 -2.70 7.29 -9.79
N HIS A 98 -2.37 6.07 -9.34
CA HIS A 98 -1.31 5.86 -8.34
C HIS A 98 0.10 6.15 -8.91
N GLU A 99 0.36 5.83 -10.18
CA GLU A 99 1.60 6.22 -10.87
C GLU A 99 1.70 7.74 -11.04
N GLN A 100 0.61 8.43 -11.37
CA GLN A 100 0.61 9.89 -11.48
C GLN A 100 0.92 10.57 -10.15
N GLU A 101 0.35 10.08 -9.04
CA GLU A 101 0.65 10.61 -7.70
C GLU A 101 2.12 10.41 -7.32
N LEU A 102 2.68 9.23 -7.62
CA LEU A 102 4.10 8.94 -7.40
C LEU A 102 5.00 9.85 -8.25
N TYR A 103 4.67 10.06 -9.52
CA TYR A 103 5.42 10.96 -10.40
C TYR A 103 5.39 12.41 -9.88
N PHE A 104 4.22 12.89 -9.45
CA PHE A 104 4.07 14.26 -8.94
C PHE A 104 4.80 14.45 -7.61
N SER A 105 4.75 13.45 -6.74
CA SER A 105 5.46 13.45 -5.46
C SER A 105 6.98 13.46 -5.65
N ASN A 106 7.49 12.60 -6.54
CA ASN A 106 8.92 12.56 -6.87
C ASN A 106 9.41 13.86 -7.52
N LYS A 107 8.60 14.48 -8.40
CA LYS A 107 8.92 15.78 -9.00
C LYS A 107 9.07 16.88 -7.93
N LYS A 108 8.16 16.95 -6.96
CA LYS A 108 8.25 17.91 -5.85
C LYS A 108 9.50 17.71 -5.00
N LEU A 109 9.89 16.45 -4.75
CA LEU A 109 11.10 16.12 -4.00
C LEU A 109 12.37 16.56 -4.73
N ILE A 110 12.43 16.37 -6.06
CA ILE A 110 13.56 16.81 -6.90
C ILE A 110 13.68 18.33 -6.88
N GLU A 111 12.57 19.05 -7.12
CA GLU A 111 12.56 20.53 -7.10
C GLU A 111 12.87 21.12 -5.71
N ALA A 112 12.55 20.41 -4.62
CA ALA A 112 12.94 20.82 -3.27
C ALA A 112 14.44 20.61 -3.02
N LYS A 113 15.00 19.53 -3.57
CA LYS A 113 16.42 19.22 -3.44
C LYS A 113 17.31 20.15 -4.28
N GLU A 114 16.85 20.55 -5.46
CA GLU A 114 17.52 21.56 -6.28
C GLU A 114 17.53 22.93 -5.59
N ARG A 115 16.39 23.39 -5.05
CA ARG A 115 16.33 24.65 -4.27
C ARG A 115 17.25 24.63 -3.05
N SER A 116 17.28 23.52 -2.31
CA SER A 116 18.19 23.37 -1.17
C SER A 116 19.67 23.39 -1.58
N ALA A 117 20.00 22.92 -2.79
CA ALA A 117 21.36 22.97 -3.31
C ALA A 117 21.75 24.39 -3.76
N GLU A 118 20.82 25.13 -4.37
CA GLU A 118 21.01 26.54 -4.74
C GLU A 118 21.23 27.43 -3.51
N ASP A 119 20.42 27.25 -2.45
CA ASP A 119 20.58 27.99 -1.20
C ASP A 119 21.92 27.69 -0.51
N ALA A 120 22.35 26.42 -0.53
CA ALA A 120 23.66 26.02 0.00
C ALA A 120 24.81 26.64 -0.81
N LEU A 121 24.69 26.66 -2.15
CA LEU A 121 25.68 27.28 -3.03
C LEU A 121 25.76 28.79 -2.76
N LEU A 122 24.63 29.48 -2.65
CA LEU A 122 24.58 30.92 -2.36
C LEU A 122 25.24 31.25 -1.02
N MET A 123 25.00 30.45 0.01
CA MET A 123 25.65 30.61 1.32
C MET A 123 27.17 30.44 1.23
N THR A 124 27.67 29.46 0.48
CA THR A 124 29.12 29.26 0.30
C THR A 124 29.78 30.39 -0.50
N VAL A 125 29.15 30.86 -1.57
CA VAL A 125 29.67 31.97 -2.39
C VAL A 125 29.69 33.27 -1.58
N THR A 126 28.64 33.52 -0.78
CA THR A 126 28.56 34.71 0.09
C THR A 126 29.63 34.66 1.19
N ALA A 127 29.83 33.51 1.83
CA ALA A 127 30.89 33.31 2.82
C ALA A 127 32.29 33.50 2.22
N ALA A 128 32.54 32.98 1.00
CA ALA A 128 33.80 33.15 0.30
C ALA A 128 34.05 34.61 -0.14
N ALA A 129 33.01 35.34 -0.51
CA ALA A 129 33.10 36.77 -0.82
C ALA A 129 33.43 37.59 0.43
N ALA A 130 32.79 37.32 1.57
CA ALA A 130 33.07 38.00 2.83
C ALA A 130 34.52 37.84 3.29
N LEU A 131 35.12 36.66 3.07
CA LEU A 131 36.54 36.39 3.37
C LEU A 131 37.52 37.10 2.42
N ARG A 132 37.09 37.58 1.25
CA ARG A 132 37.93 38.34 0.31
C ARG A 132 37.94 39.85 0.58
N PHE A 133 37.09 40.34 1.48
CA PHE A 133 37.01 41.75 1.88
C PHE A 133 37.61 42.03 3.28
N VAL A 134 38.30 41.04 3.86
CA VAL A 134 39.11 41.15 5.10
C VAL A 134 40.57 40.96 4.73
#